data_AF-K9BPA2-F1
#
_entry.id   AF-K9BPA2-F1
#
_cell.length_a   1.000
_cell.length_b   1.000
_cell.length_c   1.000
_cell.angle_alpha   90.00
_cell.angle_beta   90.00
_cell.angle_gamma   90.00
#
_symmetry.space_group_name_H-M   'P 1'
#
loop_
_entity.id
_entity.type
_entity.pdbx_description
1 polymer ?
#
loop_
_entity_poly.entity_id
_entity_poly.type
_entity_poly.pdbx_seq_one_letter_code
_entity_poly.pdbx_strand_id
1 'polypeptide(L)'
;MSKKINFLYCSLWSCLFLSACTKTTFEKDILDGSSTAQSLNPVFNSIVNDIENQEVFRNNLQKCPASSSPVIQTLFPSTSDSTTNACEDNQSKCYQLCLKNDAVACYFSALSLQEANYKLPAEQLFQRSCELGVASGCTNRAAGMLNFTEHLTAEQKKCIFSTFEKTCDWRDPWGCTMFADQLISEENTEPNYKKALNALNYSCKYGEDDPACQSAKELQKFINSKLKQK
;
A
#
# COMPACT_ATOMS: atom_id res chain seq x y z
N MET A 1 4.18 -14.26 -26.73
CA MET A 1 2.76 -13.83 -26.77
C MET A 1 2.42 -13.26 -25.40
N SER A 2 2.59 -11.94 -25.22
CA SER A 2 2.30 -11.24 -23.96
C SER A 2 0.80 -11.05 -23.76
N LYS A 3 0.26 -11.56 -22.66
CA LYS A 3 -1.08 -11.21 -22.19
C LYS A 3 -1.00 -9.86 -21.47
N LYS A 4 -1.59 -8.83 -22.07
CA LYS A 4 -1.89 -7.55 -21.40
C LYS A 4 -3.02 -7.79 -20.39
N ILE A 5 -2.78 -7.50 -19.12
CA ILE A 5 -3.81 -7.47 -18.08
C ILE A 5 -4.41 -6.06 -18.11
N ASN A 6 -5.68 -5.96 -18.51
CA ASN A 6 -6.44 -4.72 -18.51
C ASN A 6 -6.91 -4.43 -17.07
N PHE A 7 -6.42 -3.35 -16.47
CA PHE A 7 -7.00 -2.78 -15.26
C PHE A 7 -8.33 -2.09 -15.62
N LEU A 8 -9.45 -2.67 -15.18
CA LEU A 8 -10.76 -2.06 -15.34
C LEU A 8 -11.00 -1.08 -14.17
N TYR A 9 -10.92 0.21 -14.50
CA TYR A 9 -11.36 1.32 -13.67
C TYR A 9 -12.87 1.25 -13.42
N CYS A 10 -13.30 1.26 -12.16
CA CYS A 10 -14.70 1.47 -11.81
C CYS A 10 -14.89 2.94 -11.42
N SER A 11 -15.18 3.79 -12.41
CA SER A 11 -15.54 5.19 -12.21
C SER A 11 -17.03 5.31 -11.92
N LEU A 12 -17.35 5.83 -10.74
CA LEU A 12 -18.68 6.26 -10.32
C LEU A 12 -19.20 7.40 -11.21
N TRP A 13 -20.06 7.09 -12.19
CA TRP A 13 -21.09 7.99 -12.69
C TRP A 13 -22.05 7.26 -13.63
N SER A 14 -23.33 7.58 -13.52
CA SER A 14 -24.48 7.18 -14.36
C SER A 14 -25.33 6.03 -13.81
N CYS A 15 -26.50 6.36 -13.25
CA CYS A 15 -27.79 5.76 -13.63
C CYS A 15 -28.93 6.41 -12.80
N LEU A 16 -29.60 7.38 -13.41
CA LEU A 16 -30.99 7.74 -13.11
C LEU A 16 -31.85 7.32 -14.32
N PHE A 17 -33.10 6.96 -14.02
CA PHE A 17 -34.25 6.66 -14.90
C PHE A 17 -34.58 5.19 -15.19
N LEU A 18 -35.38 4.64 -14.25
CA LEU A 18 -36.78 4.21 -14.41
C LEU A 18 -37.15 2.95 -15.24
N SER A 19 -37.66 1.98 -14.46
CA SER A 19 -38.87 1.16 -14.65
C SER A 19 -38.92 0.02 -15.68
N ALA A 20 -38.93 -1.21 -15.15
CA ALA A 20 -39.98 -2.19 -15.43
C ALA A 20 -40.07 -3.23 -14.29
N CYS A 21 -41.24 -3.28 -13.63
CA CYS A 21 -41.60 -4.30 -12.66
C CYS A 21 -41.93 -5.63 -13.35
N THR A 22 -41.40 -6.75 -12.83
CA THR A 22 -42.12 -8.02 -12.82
C THR A 22 -42.00 -8.66 -11.44
N LYS A 23 -43.17 -8.84 -10.82
CA LYS A 23 -43.36 -9.49 -9.52
C LYS A 23 -42.96 -10.96 -9.61
N THR A 24 -42.07 -11.39 -8.73
CA THR A 24 -42.04 -12.77 -8.22
C THR A 24 -41.89 -12.69 -6.70
N THR A 25 -42.93 -13.20 -6.06
CA THR A 25 -43.12 -13.58 -4.65
C THR A 25 -41.96 -13.39 -3.68
N PHE A 26 -42.20 -12.52 -2.70
CA PHE A 26 -41.50 -12.46 -1.41
C PHE A 26 -41.72 -13.78 -0.67
N GLU A 27 -40.65 -14.56 -0.49
CA GLU A 27 -40.52 -15.49 0.63
C GLU A 27 -39.33 -15.05 1.49
N LYS A 28 -39.54 -15.16 2.79
CA LYS A 28 -38.90 -14.37 3.83
C LYS A 28 -37.95 -15.29 4.58
N ASP A 29 -36.75 -15.49 4.04
CA ASP A 29 -35.68 -16.17 4.78
C ASP A 29 -34.68 -15.14 5.30
N ILE A 30 -34.70 -15.04 6.62
CA ILE A 30 -33.89 -14.21 7.49
C ILE A 30 -32.56 -14.93 7.72
N LEU A 31 -31.45 -14.19 7.55
CA LEU A 31 -30.13 -14.37 8.16
C LEU A 31 -29.44 -15.72 7.96
N ASP A 32 -28.46 -15.75 7.05
CA ASP A 32 -27.10 -16.06 7.49
C ASP A 32 -26.06 -15.45 6.54
N GLY A 33 -25.11 -14.74 7.15
CA GLY A 33 -23.98 -14.13 6.47
C GLY A 33 -22.98 -15.19 6.03
N SER A 34 -22.82 -15.32 4.71
CA SER A 34 -21.68 -16.00 4.10
C SER A 34 -21.56 -15.49 2.66
N SER A 35 -21.02 -14.27 2.51
CA SER A 35 -20.64 -13.74 1.21
C SER A 35 -19.33 -14.37 0.75
N THR A 36 -19.42 -15.10 -0.35
CA THR A 36 -18.44 -15.26 -1.44
C THR A 36 -17.17 -16.04 -1.14
N ALA A 37 -17.10 -17.22 -1.76
CA ALA A 37 -15.96 -18.13 -1.86
C ALA A 37 -14.62 -17.41 -2.08
N GLN A 38 -13.81 -17.40 -1.04
CA GLN A 38 -12.39 -17.06 -1.10
C GLN A 38 -11.73 -18.07 -2.05
N SER A 39 -11.06 -17.61 -3.10
CA SER A 39 -10.30 -18.51 -3.97
C SER A 39 -9.21 -19.17 -3.13
N LEU A 40 -9.41 -20.44 -2.78
CA LEU A 40 -8.53 -21.23 -1.93
C LEU A 40 -7.24 -21.56 -2.70
N ASN A 41 -6.32 -20.60 -2.82
CA ASN A 41 -4.95 -20.95 -3.18
C ASN A 41 -4.32 -21.63 -1.94
N PRO A 42 -4.06 -22.95 -1.97
CA PRO A 42 -3.56 -23.67 -0.80
C PRO A 42 -2.22 -23.12 -0.31
N VAL A 43 -1.43 -22.51 -1.18
CA VAL A 43 -0.15 -21.88 -0.82
C VAL A 43 -0.39 -20.66 0.08
N PHE A 44 -1.34 -19.78 -0.26
CA PHE A 44 -1.62 -18.60 0.55
C PHE A 44 -2.24 -18.96 1.90
N ASN A 45 -3.15 -19.94 1.95
CA ASN A 45 -3.66 -20.45 3.22
C ASN A 45 -2.54 -20.99 4.12
N SER A 46 -1.59 -21.74 3.55
CA SER A 46 -0.44 -22.24 4.32
C SER A 46 0.45 -21.10 4.83
N ILE A 47 0.70 -20.06 4.03
CA ILE A 47 1.50 -18.91 4.44
C ILE A 47 0.81 -18.13 5.56
N VAL A 48 -0.49 -17.87 5.42
CA VAL A 48 -1.28 -17.14 6.42
C VAL A 48 -1.29 -17.88 7.76
N ASN A 49 -1.56 -19.19 7.73
CA ASN A 49 -1.51 -20.01 8.94
C ASN A 49 -0.12 -19.99 9.59
N ASP A 50 0.96 -19.97 8.81
CA ASP A 50 2.31 -19.85 9.38
C ASP A 50 2.54 -18.46 10.00
N ILE A 51 2.16 -17.37 9.31
CA ILE A 51 2.30 -15.99 9.82
C ILE A 51 1.67 -15.83 11.21
N GLU A 52 0.48 -16.41 11.44
CA GLU A 52 -0.22 -16.37 12.73
C GLU A 52 0.58 -17.03 13.87
N ASN A 53 1.45 -17.99 13.55
CA ASN A 53 2.22 -18.78 14.51
C ASN A 53 3.70 -18.34 14.63
N GLN A 54 4.18 -17.47 13.74
CA GLN A 54 5.57 -17.01 13.72
C GLN A 54 5.79 -15.83 14.69
N GLU A 55 6.79 -15.96 15.57
CA GLU A 55 7.11 -14.95 16.58
C GLU A 55 7.47 -13.59 15.97
N VAL A 56 8.12 -13.57 14.81
CA VAL A 56 8.56 -12.35 14.13
C VAL A 56 7.39 -11.42 13.73
N PHE A 57 6.17 -11.96 13.56
CA PHE A 57 4.98 -11.17 13.23
C PHE A 57 4.10 -10.85 14.43
N ARG A 58 4.42 -11.38 15.62
CA ARG A 58 3.65 -11.14 16.84
C ARG A 58 3.69 -9.65 17.21
N ASN A 59 2.51 -9.04 17.32
CA ASN A 59 2.31 -7.63 17.68
C ASN A 59 3.05 -6.60 16.81
N ASN A 60 3.61 -7.00 15.66
CA ASN A 60 4.43 -6.10 14.86
C ASN A 60 3.63 -4.90 14.33
N LEU A 61 2.33 -5.06 14.07
CA LEU A 61 1.43 -4.00 13.63
C LEU A 61 1.22 -2.86 14.63
N GLN A 62 1.54 -3.08 15.91
CA GLN A 62 1.48 -2.03 16.95
C GLN A 62 2.66 -1.06 16.86
N LYS A 63 3.71 -1.41 16.11
CA LYS A 63 4.89 -0.58 15.94
C LYS A 63 4.63 0.49 14.88
N CYS A 64 5.21 1.66 15.11
CA CYS A 64 5.21 2.70 14.09
C CYS A 64 6.28 2.41 13.02
N PRO A 65 5.95 2.41 11.71
CA PRO A 65 6.94 2.14 10.66
C PRO A 65 8.13 3.12 10.69
N ALA A 66 7.89 4.41 10.93
CA ALA A 66 8.94 5.42 11.01
C ALA A 66 10.00 5.14 12.09
N SER A 67 9.58 4.69 13.28
CA SER A 67 10.49 4.45 14.41
C SER A 67 11.05 3.03 14.46
N SER A 68 10.40 2.07 13.80
CA SER A 68 10.84 0.66 13.76
C SER A 68 11.72 0.33 12.56
N SER A 69 11.71 1.16 11.52
CA SER A 69 12.62 1.02 10.37
C SER A 69 14.03 1.54 10.68
N PRO A 70 15.07 1.03 9.99
CA PRO A 70 16.45 1.50 10.14
C PRO A 70 16.60 3.00 9.84
N VAL A 71 17.74 3.60 10.17
CA VAL A 71 18.01 5.03 9.89
C VAL A 71 18.12 5.29 8.39
N ILE A 72 18.78 4.39 7.67
CA ILE A 72 18.97 4.44 6.23
C ILE A 72 18.25 3.26 5.58
N GLN A 73 17.73 3.45 4.37
CA GLN A 73 17.18 2.36 3.59
C GLN A 73 18.27 1.30 3.35
N THR A 74 17.88 0.03 3.38
CA THR A 74 18.77 -1.07 2.98
C THR A 74 19.15 -0.88 1.51
N LEU A 75 20.46 -0.77 1.25
CA LEU A 75 20.98 -0.73 -0.11
C LEU A 75 20.80 -2.12 -0.73
N PHE A 76 19.99 -2.21 -1.78
CA PHE A 76 19.78 -3.47 -2.46
C PHE A 76 21.03 -3.83 -3.28
N PRO A 77 21.71 -4.95 -2.99
CA PRO A 77 22.76 -5.45 -3.85
C PRO A 77 22.13 -5.99 -5.15
N SER A 78 22.96 -6.19 -6.18
CA SER A 78 22.61 -6.85 -7.46
C SER A 78 21.86 -8.21 -7.34
N THR A 79 21.80 -8.79 -6.14
CA THR A 79 21.01 -9.98 -5.82
C THR A 79 19.50 -9.70 -5.76
N SER A 80 19.04 -8.44 -5.81
CA SER A 80 17.62 -8.08 -5.90
C SER A 80 16.92 -8.79 -7.05
N ASP A 81 17.59 -8.93 -8.18
CA ASP A 81 17.03 -9.55 -9.38
C ASP A 81 16.80 -11.06 -9.15
N SER A 82 17.69 -11.71 -8.39
CA SER A 82 17.52 -13.12 -8.02
C SER A 82 16.36 -13.32 -7.04
N THR A 83 16.15 -12.39 -6.10
CA THR A 83 15.02 -12.48 -5.15
C THR A 83 13.70 -12.22 -5.86
N THR A 84 13.62 -11.20 -6.72
CA THR A 84 12.42 -10.88 -7.50
C THR A 84 11.99 -12.08 -8.36
N ASN A 85 12.91 -12.66 -9.13
CA ASN A 85 12.61 -13.84 -9.95
C ASN A 85 12.12 -15.01 -9.08
N ALA A 86 12.77 -15.26 -7.94
CA ALA A 86 12.36 -16.32 -7.03
C ALA A 86 10.94 -16.09 -6.46
N CYS A 87 10.54 -14.83 -6.27
CA CYS A 87 9.23 -14.46 -5.76
C CYS A 87 8.12 -14.53 -6.81
N GLU A 88 8.43 -14.22 -8.07
CA GLU A 88 7.49 -14.39 -9.19
C GLU A 88 7.17 -15.87 -9.44
N ASP A 89 8.19 -16.73 -9.33
CA ASP A 89 8.05 -18.16 -9.63
C ASP A 89 7.35 -18.95 -8.51
N ASN A 90 7.58 -18.61 -7.25
CA ASN A 90 7.15 -19.43 -6.12
C ASN A 90 6.90 -18.63 -4.84
N GLN A 91 5.63 -18.45 -4.50
CA GLN A 91 5.20 -17.65 -3.34
C GLN A 91 5.63 -18.26 -2.00
N SER A 92 5.65 -19.60 -1.91
CA SER A 92 6.14 -20.27 -0.69
C SER A 92 7.64 -20.00 -0.50
N LYS A 93 8.44 -20.12 -1.56
CA LYS A 93 9.88 -19.81 -1.52
C LYS A 93 10.14 -18.34 -1.19
N CYS A 94 9.36 -17.41 -1.76
CA CYS A 94 9.43 -15.98 -1.44
C CYS A 94 9.23 -15.76 0.06
N TYR A 95 8.17 -16.34 0.63
CA TYR A 95 7.88 -16.22 2.05
C TYR A 95 8.99 -16.83 2.93
N GLN A 96 9.55 -17.98 2.53
CA GLN A 96 10.70 -18.58 3.24
C GLN A 96 11.96 -17.70 3.21
N LEU A 97 12.19 -16.93 2.14
CA LEU A 97 13.26 -15.93 2.11
C LEU A 97 12.97 -14.76 3.05
N CYS A 98 11.70 -14.32 3.15
CA CYS A 98 11.30 -13.31 4.13
C CYS A 98 11.60 -13.75 5.58
N LEU A 99 11.31 -15.01 5.92
CA LEU A 99 11.64 -15.58 7.24
C LEU A 99 13.15 -15.60 7.52
N LYS A 100 13.98 -15.60 6.46
CA LYS A 100 15.44 -15.48 6.52
C LYS A 100 15.93 -14.03 6.44
N ASN A 101 15.06 -13.06 6.74
CA ASN A 101 15.32 -11.62 6.75
C ASN A 101 15.62 -11.00 5.38
N ASP A 102 15.21 -11.63 4.28
CA ASP A 102 15.21 -10.95 2.98
C ASP A 102 14.06 -9.92 2.94
N ALA A 103 14.45 -8.64 3.02
CA ALA A 103 13.53 -7.51 3.08
C ALA A 103 12.65 -7.39 1.83
N VAL A 104 13.22 -7.68 0.66
CA VAL A 104 12.55 -7.60 -0.66
C VAL A 104 11.57 -8.76 -0.77
N ALA A 105 11.95 -9.95 -0.32
CA ALA A 105 11.04 -11.09 -0.30
C ALA A 105 9.84 -10.86 0.64
N CYS A 106 10.04 -10.19 1.78
CA CYS A 106 8.94 -9.77 2.65
C CYS A 106 7.99 -8.80 1.93
N TYR A 107 8.53 -7.85 1.15
CA TYR A 107 7.73 -6.91 0.37
C TYR A 107 6.88 -7.62 -0.69
N PHE A 108 7.49 -8.50 -1.49
CA PHE A 108 6.77 -9.24 -2.53
C PHE A 108 5.76 -10.23 -1.96
N SER A 109 6.07 -10.89 -0.85
CA SER A 109 5.11 -11.76 -0.15
C SER A 109 3.90 -10.94 0.34
N ALA A 110 4.11 -9.71 0.82
CA ALA A 110 3.04 -8.80 1.22
C ALA A 110 2.16 -8.42 0.01
N LEU A 111 2.77 -8.05 -1.12
CA LEU A 111 2.04 -7.72 -2.35
C LEU A 111 1.18 -8.90 -2.83
N SER A 112 1.73 -10.11 -2.86
CA SER A 112 0.97 -11.31 -3.26
C SER A 112 -0.21 -11.58 -2.35
N LEU A 113 -0.05 -11.45 -1.03
CA LEU A 113 -1.16 -11.61 -0.09
C LEU A 113 -2.18 -10.48 -0.19
N GLN A 114 -1.75 -9.24 -0.43
CA GLN A 114 -2.64 -8.10 -0.64
C GLN A 114 -3.49 -8.29 -1.90
N GLU A 115 -2.89 -8.71 -3.01
CA GLU A 115 -3.60 -9.02 -4.27
C GLU A 115 -4.60 -10.17 -4.08
N ALA A 116 -4.23 -11.18 -3.29
CA ALA A 116 -5.11 -12.27 -2.90
C ALA A 116 -6.11 -11.90 -1.78
N ASN A 117 -6.21 -10.61 -1.42
CA ASN A 117 -7.14 -10.05 -0.44
C ASN A 117 -6.97 -10.56 1.01
N TYR A 118 -5.78 -11.04 1.39
CA TYR A 118 -5.39 -11.35 2.76
C TYR A 118 -4.80 -10.10 3.44
N LYS A 119 -5.67 -9.14 3.76
CA LYS A 119 -5.28 -7.79 4.23
C LYS A 119 -4.37 -7.80 5.47
N LEU A 120 -4.78 -8.45 6.55
CA LEU A 120 -4.04 -8.42 7.81
C LEU A 120 -2.65 -9.10 7.70
N PRO A 121 -2.51 -10.30 7.10
CA PRO A 121 -1.21 -10.90 6.82
C PRO A 121 -0.31 -10.04 5.92
N ALA A 122 -0.88 -9.38 4.90
CA ALA A 122 -0.13 -8.47 4.05
C ALA A 122 0.43 -7.28 4.85
N GLU A 123 -0.36 -6.67 5.73
CA GLU A 123 0.10 -5.59 6.61
C GLU A 123 1.24 -6.05 7.54
N GLN A 124 1.20 -7.29 8.05
CA GLN A 124 2.27 -7.84 8.89
C GLN A 124 3.58 -7.99 8.11
N LEU A 125 3.49 -8.42 6.85
CA LEU A 125 4.65 -8.55 5.97
C LEU A 125 5.19 -7.19 5.49
N PHE A 126 4.33 -6.22 5.19
CA PHE A 126 4.76 -4.84 4.90
C PHE A 126 5.49 -4.23 6.09
N GLN A 127 4.95 -4.40 7.30
CA GLN A 127 5.63 -3.98 8.53
C GLN A 127 6.99 -4.65 8.67
N ARG A 128 7.10 -5.96 8.40
CA ARG A 128 8.38 -6.67 8.47
C ARG A 128 9.39 -6.17 7.43
N SER A 129 8.94 -5.97 6.20
CA SER A 129 9.75 -5.40 5.13
C SER A 129 10.27 -4.00 5.48
N CYS A 130 9.43 -3.19 6.12
CA CYS A 130 9.81 -1.88 6.64
C CYS A 130 10.88 -1.96 7.74
N GLU A 131 10.72 -2.84 8.73
CA GLU A 131 11.72 -3.09 9.78
C GLU A 131 13.07 -3.54 9.22
N LEU A 132 13.06 -4.22 8.07
CA LEU A 132 14.26 -4.66 7.34
C LEU A 132 14.78 -3.60 6.34
N GLY A 133 14.17 -2.42 6.30
CA GLY A 133 14.69 -1.26 5.59
C GLY A 133 14.28 -1.15 4.12
N VAL A 134 13.14 -1.70 3.71
CA VAL A 134 12.56 -1.42 2.38
C VAL A 134 11.59 -0.24 2.50
N ALA A 135 11.90 0.87 1.82
CA ALA A 135 11.07 2.07 1.87
C ALA A 135 9.62 1.81 1.46
N SER A 136 9.42 1.10 0.35
CA SER A 136 8.07 0.78 -0.15
C SER A 136 7.27 -0.11 0.81
N GLY A 137 7.93 -0.93 1.64
CA GLY A 137 7.28 -1.68 2.71
C GLY A 137 6.73 -0.76 3.80
N CYS A 138 7.51 0.26 4.19
CA CYS A 138 7.06 1.30 5.12
C CYS A 138 5.91 2.14 4.54
N THR A 139 6.03 2.57 3.29
CA THR A 139 5.00 3.36 2.58
C THR A 139 3.67 2.60 2.52
N ASN A 140 3.70 1.32 2.14
CA ASN A 140 2.48 0.50 2.06
C ASN A 140 1.86 0.29 3.44
N ARG A 141 2.68 0.03 4.46
CA ARG A 141 2.18 -0.12 5.84
C ARG A 141 1.50 1.15 6.36
N ALA A 142 2.05 2.34 6.08
CA ALA A 142 1.43 3.61 6.46
C ALA A 142 0.14 3.89 5.67
N ALA A 143 0.11 3.56 4.37
CA ALA A 143 -1.12 3.63 3.57
C ALA A 143 -2.20 2.68 4.10
N GLY A 144 -1.83 1.47 4.54
CA GLY A 144 -2.72 0.54 5.22
C GLY A 144 -3.30 1.11 6.52
N MET A 145 -2.49 1.82 7.32
CA MET A 145 -3.00 2.51 8.52
C MET A 145 -4.06 3.55 8.16
N LEU A 146 -3.84 4.35 7.11
CA LEU A 146 -4.82 5.35 6.63
C LEU A 146 -6.12 4.71 6.15
N ASN A 147 -6.02 3.62 5.39
CA ASN A 147 -7.17 3.05 4.68
C ASN A 147 -8.00 2.05 5.52
N PHE A 148 -7.40 1.42 6.52
CA PHE A 148 -8.05 0.37 7.30
C PHE A 148 -8.38 0.78 8.73
N THR A 149 -8.09 2.02 9.13
CA THR A 149 -8.44 2.56 10.46
C THR A 149 -9.50 3.65 10.31
N GLU A 150 -10.71 3.40 10.82
CA GLU A 150 -11.82 4.37 10.74
C GLU A 150 -11.49 5.69 11.47
N HIS A 151 -10.84 5.59 12.63
CA HIS A 151 -10.50 6.72 13.48
C HIS A 151 -9.04 6.64 13.93
N LEU A 152 -8.19 7.47 13.34
CA LEU A 152 -6.78 7.56 13.70
C LEU A 152 -6.57 8.39 14.96
N THR A 153 -5.83 7.84 15.94
CA THR A 153 -5.34 8.60 17.10
C THR A 153 -4.31 9.65 16.67
N ALA A 154 -3.99 10.59 17.56
CA ALA A 154 -2.95 11.59 17.30
C ALA A 154 -1.57 10.94 17.07
N GLU A 155 -1.26 9.88 17.82
CA GLU A 155 -0.03 9.11 17.69
C GLU A 155 0.03 8.38 16.34
N GLN A 156 -1.08 7.81 15.89
CA GLN A 156 -1.15 7.15 14.59
C GLN A 156 -0.99 8.14 13.44
N LYS A 157 -1.64 9.32 13.50
CA LYS A 157 -1.45 10.39 12.51
C LYS A 157 0.01 10.84 12.44
N LYS A 158 0.62 11.10 13.59
CA LYS A 158 2.05 11.45 13.68
C LYS A 158 2.94 10.36 13.08
N CYS A 159 2.63 9.10 13.39
CA CYS A 159 3.36 7.96 12.86
C CYS A 159 3.28 7.88 11.33
N ILE A 160 2.10 8.03 10.76
CA ILE A 160 1.86 8.00 9.31
C ILE A 160 2.62 9.14 8.63
N PHE A 161 2.48 10.37 9.13
CA PHE A 161 3.18 11.54 8.60
C PHE A 161 4.70 11.34 8.60
N SER A 162 5.27 10.95 9.75
CA SER A 162 6.71 10.69 9.87
C SER A 162 7.17 9.52 9.00
N THR A 163 6.30 8.55 8.70
CA THR A 163 6.64 7.43 7.81
C THR A 163 6.74 7.90 6.36
N PHE A 164 5.79 8.70 5.88
CA PHE A 164 5.85 9.25 4.53
C PHE A 164 6.99 10.25 4.35
N GLU A 165 7.27 11.10 5.34
CA GLU A 165 8.45 11.99 5.33
C GLU A 165 9.74 11.16 5.19
N LYS A 166 9.93 10.16 6.06
CA LYS A 166 11.12 9.30 6.05
C LYS A 166 11.29 8.51 4.75
N THR A 167 10.21 7.94 4.22
CA THR A 167 10.28 7.18 2.95
C THR A 167 10.49 8.10 1.75
N CYS A 168 10.01 9.35 1.80
CA CYS A 168 10.36 10.34 0.79
C CYS A 168 11.83 10.77 0.85
N ASP A 169 12.41 10.89 2.06
CA ASP A 169 13.85 11.12 2.23
C ASP A 169 14.68 9.97 1.63
N TRP A 170 14.14 8.75 1.66
CA TRP A 170 14.69 7.57 0.97
C TRP A 170 14.39 7.51 -0.53
N ARG A 171 13.73 8.53 -1.08
CA ARG A 171 13.35 8.62 -2.50
C ARG A 171 12.42 7.50 -2.96
N ASP A 172 11.54 7.03 -2.07
CA ASP A 172 10.42 6.18 -2.46
C ASP A 172 9.37 7.01 -3.21
N PRO A 173 9.01 6.67 -4.45
CA PRO A 173 8.10 7.49 -5.26
C PRO A 173 6.74 7.70 -4.60
N TRP A 174 6.15 6.62 -4.09
CA TRP A 174 4.87 6.68 -3.38
C TRP A 174 5.02 7.38 -2.03
N GLY A 175 6.11 7.16 -1.30
CA GLY A 175 6.43 7.87 -0.06
C GLY A 175 6.42 9.40 -0.27
N CYS A 176 7.04 9.89 -1.34
CA CYS A 176 7.02 11.31 -1.68
C CYS A 176 5.65 11.83 -2.11
N THR A 177 4.90 11.07 -2.92
CA THR A 177 3.54 11.46 -3.32
C THR A 177 2.61 11.55 -2.11
N MET A 178 2.66 10.56 -1.21
CA MET A 178 1.85 10.54 0.01
C MET A 178 2.29 11.61 1.01
N PHE A 179 3.59 11.89 1.11
CA PHE A 179 4.06 12.98 1.97
C PHE A 179 3.54 14.34 1.52
N ALA A 180 3.57 14.61 0.21
CA ALA A 180 3.00 15.82 -0.37
C ALA A 180 1.49 15.93 -0.10
N ASP A 181 0.75 14.84 -0.23
CA ASP A 181 -0.68 14.77 0.08
C ASP A 181 -0.97 15.06 1.57
N GLN A 182 -0.18 14.49 2.48
CA GLN A 182 -0.33 14.77 3.92
C GLN A 182 -0.05 16.24 4.26
N LEU A 183 0.99 16.86 3.69
CA LEU A 183 1.29 18.28 3.91
C LEU A 183 0.13 19.20 3.50
N ILE A 184 -0.55 18.88 2.39
CA ILE A 184 -1.71 19.63 1.90
C ILE A 184 -2.92 19.39 2.79
N SER A 185 -3.13 18.14 3.19
CA SER A 185 -4.27 17.70 4.00
C SER A 185 -4.21 18.25 5.42
N GLU A 186 -3.01 18.38 6.00
CA GLU A 186 -2.80 19.03 7.30
C GLU A 186 -3.15 20.51 7.26
N GLU A 187 -2.62 21.23 6.27
CA GLU A 187 -2.92 22.66 6.11
C GLU A 187 -2.74 23.13 4.67
N ASN A 188 -3.79 23.75 4.12
CA ASN A 188 -3.84 24.25 2.74
C ASN A 188 -3.12 25.61 2.60
N THR A 189 -1.83 25.66 2.92
CA THR A 189 -1.01 26.88 2.95
C THR A 189 0.10 26.90 1.91
N GLU A 190 0.53 28.10 1.56
CA GLU A 190 1.61 28.30 0.58
C GLU A 190 2.96 27.69 1.01
N PRO A 191 3.40 27.76 2.29
CA PRO A 191 4.58 27.02 2.74
C PRO A 191 4.47 25.51 2.52
N ASN A 192 3.32 24.91 2.86
CA ASN A 192 3.10 23.48 2.65
C ASN A 192 3.05 23.11 1.18
N TYR A 193 2.43 23.93 0.33
CA TYR A 193 2.47 23.76 -1.12
C TYR A 193 3.89 23.75 -1.69
N LYS A 194 4.76 24.66 -1.23
CA LYS A 194 6.16 24.69 -1.65
C LYS A 194 6.93 23.45 -1.19
N LYS A 195 6.71 22.99 0.05
CA LYS A 195 7.31 21.74 0.57
C LYS A 195 6.80 20.52 -0.21
N ALA A 196 5.50 20.45 -0.47
CA ALA A 196 4.87 19.39 -1.26
C ALA A 196 5.43 19.33 -2.68
N LEU A 197 5.53 20.45 -3.41
CA LEU A 197 6.14 20.48 -4.74
C LEU A 197 7.58 19.95 -4.75
N ASN A 198 8.37 20.25 -3.72
CA ASN A 198 9.73 19.74 -3.61
C ASN A 198 9.76 18.22 -3.41
N ALA A 199 8.88 17.68 -2.57
CA ALA A 199 8.74 16.23 -2.39
C ALA A 199 8.34 15.53 -3.70
N LEU A 200 7.38 16.10 -4.45
CA LEU A 200 6.87 15.52 -5.70
C LEU A 200 7.91 15.40 -6.82
N ASN A 201 9.05 16.10 -6.73
CA ASN A 201 10.15 15.96 -7.71
C ASN A 201 10.76 14.54 -7.75
N TYR A 202 10.54 13.74 -6.71
CA TYR A 202 11.10 12.38 -6.60
C TYR A 202 10.08 11.28 -6.92
N SER A 203 8.83 11.65 -7.21
CA SER A 203 7.74 10.70 -7.49
C SER A 203 7.81 10.02 -8.86
N CYS A 204 8.60 10.55 -9.80
CA CYS A 204 8.70 10.03 -11.17
C CYS A 204 9.97 9.20 -11.43
N LYS A 205 10.57 8.63 -10.36
CA LYS A 205 11.81 7.84 -10.42
C LYS A 205 11.78 6.71 -11.46
N TYR A 206 10.63 6.05 -11.63
CA TYR A 206 10.47 4.92 -12.56
C TYR A 206 9.77 5.30 -13.87
N GLY A 207 9.71 6.59 -14.17
CA GLY A 207 9.16 7.12 -15.42
C GLY A 207 7.77 7.71 -15.27
N GLU A 208 7.31 8.31 -16.37
CA GLU A 208 6.10 9.12 -16.39
C GLU A 208 4.82 8.31 -16.22
N ASP A 209 4.82 7.04 -16.64
CA ASP A 209 3.68 6.12 -16.57
C ASP A 209 3.54 5.43 -15.20
N ASP A 210 4.50 5.61 -14.29
CA ASP A 210 4.41 5.07 -12.94
C ASP A 210 3.21 5.68 -12.20
N PRO A 211 2.36 4.86 -11.53
CA PRO A 211 1.21 5.36 -10.81
C PRO A 211 1.53 6.47 -9.78
N ALA A 212 2.67 6.40 -9.09
CA ALA A 212 3.08 7.44 -8.15
C ALA A 212 3.36 8.77 -8.87
N CYS A 213 3.95 8.71 -10.07
CA CYS A 213 4.21 9.88 -10.91
C CYS A 213 2.91 10.52 -11.42
N GLN A 214 1.96 9.70 -11.87
CA GLN A 214 0.66 10.19 -12.34
C GLN A 214 -0.10 10.88 -11.20
N SER A 215 -0.15 10.27 -10.01
CA SER A 215 -0.73 10.91 -8.82
C SER A 215 0.01 12.20 -8.42
N ALA A 216 1.35 12.21 -8.52
CA ALA A 216 2.14 13.41 -8.25
C ALA A 216 1.82 14.57 -9.19
N LYS A 217 1.63 14.30 -10.50
CA LYS A 217 1.23 15.33 -11.48
C LYS A 217 -0.13 15.93 -11.17
N GLU A 218 -1.09 15.13 -10.70
CA GLU A 218 -2.40 15.65 -10.28
C GLU A 218 -2.28 16.57 -9.06
N LEU A 219 -1.47 16.18 -8.06
CA LEU A 219 -1.17 17.06 -6.92
C LEU A 219 -0.45 18.34 -7.36
N GLN A 220 0.52 18.27 -8.28
CA GLN A 220 1.18 19.46 -8.83
C GLN A 220 0.20 20.41 -9.51
N LYS A 221 -0.74 19.89 -10.33
CA LYS A 221 -1.79 20.69 -10.96
C LYS A 221 -2.66 21.38 -9.91
N PHE A 222 -3.09 20.64 -8.88
CA PHE A 222 -3.86 21.19 -7.76
C PHE A 222 -3.09 22.32 -7.08
N ILE A 223 -1.84 22.08 -6.64
CA ILE A 223 -1.02 23.07 -5.94
C ILE A 223 -0.83 24.33 -6.80
N ASN A 224 -0.48 24.16 -8.08
CA ASN A 224 -0.27 25.28 -9.00
C ASN A 224 -1.55 26.11 -9.20
N SER A 225 -2.73 25.49 -9.16
CA SER A 225 -4.00 26.23 -9.19
C SER A 225 -4.21 27.10 -7.95
N LYS A 226 -3.77 26.64 -6.77
CA LYS A 226 -3.87 27.38 -5.50
C LYS A 226 -2.87 28.52 -5.41
N LEU A 227 -1.67 28.34 -5.94
CA LEU A 227 -0.63 29.38 -5.95
C LEU A 227 -0.93 30.51 -6.93
N LYS A 228 -1.59 30.24 -8.07
CA LYS A 228 -1.97 31.27 -9.05
C LYS A 228 -3.15 32.15 -8.62
N GLN A 229 -3.91 31.74 -7.61
CA GLN A 229 -5.08 32.46 -7.10
C GLN A 229 -4.73 33.51 -6.03
N LYS A 230 -3.45 33.66 -5.70
CA LYS A 230 -2.90 34.68 -4.80
C LYS A 230 -2.08 35.68 -5.59
#